data_AF-A0A1Y2HP60-F1
#
_entry.id   AF-A0A1Y2HP60-F1
#
_cell.length_a   1.000
_cell.length_b   1.000
_cell.length_c   1.000
_cell.angle_alpha   90.00
_cell.angle_beta   90.00
_cell.angle_gamma   90.00
#
_symmetry.space_group_name_H-M   'P 1'
#
loop_
_entity.id
_entity.type
_entity.pdbx_description
1 polymer ?
#
loop_
_entity_poly.entity_id
_entity_poly.type
_entity_poly.pdbx_seq_one_letter_code
_entity_poly.pdbx_strand_id
1 'polypeptide(L)'
;IFGSKIQAVVLYILKQLDANPDAKFVAFTEYDCQQSLLLMALHFVGIKSQLILDDSLRASVYPPVARFKSGHDVPVLIVPFSRCDPGMNLVEATHVLLLHPFAGKQESIVNLGEYGG
;
A
#
# COMPACT_ATOMS: atom_id res chain seq x y z
N ILE A 1 -3.52 -6.45 22.03
CA ILE A 1 -4.06 -5.07 21.94
C ILE A 1 -3.24 -4.36 20.87
N PHE A 2 -3.85 -3.89 19.78
CA PHE A 2 -3.16 -3.10 18.76
C PHE A 2 -3.02 -1.65 19.22
N GLY A 3 -1.98 -0.94 18.77
CA GLY A 3 -1.84 0.49 19.05
C GLY A 3 -3.00 1.29 18.46
N SER A 4 -3.32 2.44 19.08
CA SER A 4 -4.48 3.28 18.73
C SER A 4 -4.53 3.67 17.24
N LYS A 5 -3.37 3.91 16.62
CA LYS A 5 -3.26 4.26 15.20
C LYS A 5 -3.67 3.10 14.27
N ILE A 6 -3.20 1.88 14.56
CA ILE A 6 -3.55 0.68 13.78
C ILE A 6 -5.04 0.37 13.97
N GLN A 7 -5.55 0.49 15.19
CA GLN A 7 -6.96 0.29 15.47
C GLN A 7 -7.85 1.28 14.70
N ALA A 8 -7.49 2.57 14.67
CA ALA A 8 -8.22 3.58 13.91
C ALA A 8 -8.22 3.28 12.40
N VAL A 9 -7.09 2.83 11.86
CA VAL A 9 -6.97 2.43 10.45
C VAL A 9 -7.88 1.25 10.13
N VAL A 10 -7.86 0.20 10.95
CA VAL A 10 -8.71 -0.99 10.74
C VAL A 10 -10.20 -0.63 10.83
N LEU A 11 -10.58 0.18 11.83
CA LEU A 11 -11.97 0.66 11.96
C LEU A 11 -12.40 1.51 10.76
N TYR A 12 -11.51 2.33 10.22
CA TYR A 12 -11.77 3.11 9.02
C TYR A 12 -12.00 2.19 7.81
N ILE A 13 -11.12 1.20 7.59
CA ILE A 13 -11.26 0.24 6.49
C ILE A 13 -12.59 -0.52 6.60
N LEU A 14 -12.93 -1.03 7.79
CA LEU A 14 -14.20 -1.72 8.02
C LEU A 14 -15.41 -0.84 7.68
N LYS A 15 -15.41 0.41 8.14
CA LYS A 15 -16.48 1.37 7.84
C LYS A 15 -16.63 1.63 6.34
N GLN A 16 -15.51 1.76 5.63
CA GLN A 16 -15.55 2.01 4.18
C GLN A 16 -15.98 0.76 3.39
N LEU A 17 -15.57 -0.44 3.81
CA LEU A 17 -16.01 -1.69 3.20
C LEU A 17 -17.50 -1.97 3.45
N ASP A 18 -18.02 -1.59 4.61
CA ASP A 18 -19.46 -1.68 4.93
C ASP A 18 -20.29 -0.75 4.02
N ALA A 19 -19.79 0.46 3.75
CA ALA A 19 -20.44 1.41 2.84
C ALA A 19 -20.26 1.06 1.36
N ASN A 20 -19.09 0.52 1.00
CA ASN A 20 -18.73 0.13 -0.36
C ASN A 20 -17.85 -1.14 -0.34
N PRO A 21 -18.42 -2.32 -0.61
CA PRO A 21 -17.68 -3.59 -0.61
C PRO A 21 -16.52 -3.66 -1.63
N ASP A 22 -16.54 -2.81 -2.66
CA ASP A 22 -15.51 -2.75 -3.69
C ASP A 22 -14.39 -1.74 -3.37
N ALA A 23 -14.41 -1.13 -2.19
CA ALA A 23 -13.36 -0.20 -1.78
C ALA A 23 -11.98 -0.90 -1.70
N LYS A 24 -10.97 -0.25 -2.29
CA LYS A 24 -9.59 -0.73 -2.30
C LYS A 24 -8.66 0.26 -1.64
N PHE A 25 -7.78 -0.23 -0.79
CA PHE A 25 -6.90 0.54 0.07
C PHE A 25 -5.45 0.24 -0.27
N VAL A 26 -4.66 1.28 -0.42
CA VAL A 26 -3.21 1.18 -0.42
C VAL A 26 -2.69 1.85 0.84
N ALA A 27 -2.02 1.08 1.69
CA ALA A 27 -1.47 1.56 2.95
C ALA A 27 0.06 1.65 2.85
N PHE A 28 0.59 2.85 3.05
CA PHE A 28 2.03 3.10 2.92
C PHE A 28 2.72 3.16 4.28
N THR A 29 3.83 2.41 4.43
CA THR A 29 4.70 2.47 5.61
C THR A 29 6.08 1.82 5.40
N GLU A 30 7.17 2.53 5.69
CA GLU A 30 8.52 1.97 5.79
C GLU A 30 8.80 1.10 7.02
N TYR A 31 7.94 1.08 8.04
CA TYR A 31 8.25 0.36 9.27
C TYR A 31 7.72 -1.07 9.21
N ASP A 32 8.61 -2.05 9.13
CA ASP A 32 8.29 -3.48 9.11
C ASP A 32 7.39 -3.90 10.28
N CYS A 33 7.59 -3.31 11.45
CA CYS A 33 6.73 -3.55 12.61
C CYS A 33 5.29 -3.06 12.39
N GLN A 34 5.09 -1.93 11.69
CA GLN A 34 3.77 -1.41 11.35
C GLN A 34 3.12 -2.22 10.23
N GLN A 35 3.88 -2.65 9.23
CA GLN A 35 3.42 -3.56 8.18
C GLN A 35 2.90 -4.86 8.81
N SER A 36 3.70 -5.47 9.69
CA SER A 36 3.36 -6.72 10.38
C SER A 36 2.15 -6.54 11.29
N LEU A 37 2.10 -5.45 12.08
CA LEU A 37 0.97 -5.16 12.96
C LEU A 37 -0.33 -4.95 12.17
N LEU A 38 -0.27 -4.22 11.05
CA LEU A 38 -1.43 -3.98 10.21
C LEU A 38 -1.90 -5.28 9.55
N LEU A 39 -0.98 -6.07 9.00
CA LEU A 39 -1.29 -7.38 8.40
C LEU A 39 -1.99 -8.30 9.41
N MET A 40 -1.45 -8.40 10.62
CA MET A 40 -2.08 -9.16 11.71
C MET A 40 -3.46 -8.60 12.05
N ALA A 41 -3.58 -7.29 12.26
CA ALA A 41 -4.84 -6.67 12.66
C ALA A 41 -5.95 -6.87 11.63
N LEU A 42 -5.63 -6.76 10.34
CA LEU A 42 -6.56 -7.05 9.24
C LEU A 42 -6.98 -8.52 9.21
N HIS A 43 -6.02 -9.44 9.37
CA HIS A 43 -6.30 -10.87 9.47
C HIS A 43 -7.25 -11.19 10.63
N PHE A 44 -7.06 -10.58 11.81
CA PHE A 44 -7.91 -10.80 12.98
C PHE A 44 -9.37 -10.40 12.76
N VAL A 45 -9.64 -9.41 11.90
CA VAL A 45 -11.00 -8.97 11.57
C VAL A 45 -11.52 -9.56 10.25
N GLY A 46 -10.81 -10.54 9.68
CA GLY A 46 -11.22 -11.23 8.46
C GLY A 46 -11.03 -10.43 7.17
N ILE A 47 -10.27 -9.34 7.19
CA ILE A 47 -9.94 -8.56 5.98
C ILE A 47 -8.69 -9.15 5.34
N LYS A 48 -8.83 -9.61 4.09
CA LYS A 48 -7.70 -10.06 3.29
C LYS A 48 -6.81 -8.89 2.90
N SER A 49 -5.50 -9.10 3.02
CA SER A 49 -4.50 -8.09 2.67
C SER A 49 -3.25 -8.74 2.09
N GLN A 50 -2.46 -7.94 1.38
CA GLN A 50 -1.17 -8.35 0.82
C GLN A 50 -0.10 -7.31 1.16
N LEU A 51 1.13 -7.76 1.37
CA LEU A 51 2.31 -6.92 1.60
C LEU A 51 3.31 -7.08 0.47
N ILE A 52 3.87 -5.98 -0.01
CA ILE A 52 4.97 -6.02 -0.99
C ILE A 52 6.29 -6.35 -0.29
N LEU A 53 6.77 -7.57 -0.54
CA LEU A 53 7.96 -8.14 0.11
C LEU A 53 9.23 -8.12 -0.75
N ASP A 54 9.11 -7.98 -2.07
CA ASP A 54 10.20 -8.20 -3.01
C ASP A 54 10.53 -6.94 -3.82
N ASP A 55 11.82 -6.64 -3.92
CA ASP A 55 12.39 -5.51 -4.67
C ASP A 55 12.66 -5.87 -6.15
N SER A 56 12.59 -7.15 -6.52
CA SER A 56 13.12 -7.66 -7.80
C SER A 56 12.11 -7.78 -8.94
N LEU A 57 10.80 -7.67 -8.65
CA LEU A 57 9.75 -7.84 -9.65
C LEU A 57 9.13 -6.49 -9.98
N ARG A 58 9.19 -6.10 -11.27
CA ARG A 58 8.40 -4.97 -11.79
C ARG A 58 6.99 -5.09 -11.24
N ALA A 59 6.50 -4.05 -10.58
CA ALA A 59 5.21 -4.05 -9.89
C ALA A 59 4.03 -4.56 -10.75
N SER A 60 4.12 -4.44 -12.09
CA SER A 60 3.14 -4.96 -13.05
C SER A 60 3.09 -6.49 -13.16
N VAL A 61 4.14 -7.22 -12.74
CA VAL A 61 4.26 -8.69 -12.78
C VAL A 61 4.21 -9.29 -11.36
N TYR A 62 4.20 -8.44 -10.33
CA TYR A 62 4.20 -8.90 -8.95
C TYR A 62 2.82 -9.51 -8.57
N PRO A 63 2.75 -10.80 -8.18
CA PRO A 63 1.47 -11.47 -7.95
C PRO A 63 0.56 -10.77 -6.93
N PRO A 64 1.07 -10.18 -5.83
CA PRO A 64 0.26 -9.36 -4.92
C PRO A 64 -0.42 -8.16 -5.58
N VAL A 65 0.29 -7.43 -6.44
CA VAL A 65 -0.28 -6.28 -7.17
C VAL A 65 -1.30 -6.77 -8.17
N ALA A 66 -0.99 -7.84 -8.94
CA ALA A 66 -1.95 -8.42 -9.88
C ALA A 66 -3.25 -8.85 -9.18
N ARG A 67 -3.16 -9.49 -8.01
CA ARG A 67 -4.33 -9.91 -7.21
C ARG A 67 -5.11 -8.73 -6.65
N PHE A 68 -4.41 -7.68 -6.18
CA PHE A 68 -5.04 -6.44 -5.76
C PHE A 68 -5.82 -5.78 -6.90
N LYS A 69 -5.30 -5.81 -8.13
CA LYS A 69 -5.97 -5.23 -9.30
C LYS A 69 -7.17 -6.03 -9.75
N SER A 70 -6.99 -7.32 -10.02
CA SER A 70 -7.99 -8.16 -10.68
C SER A 70 -9.03 -8.76 -9.73
N GLY A 71 -8.74 -8.83 -8.43
CA GLY A 71 -9.61 -9.47 -7.45
C GLY A 71 -10.43 -8.48 -6.63
N HIS A 72 -11.64 -8.90 -6.25
CA HIS A 72 -12.36 -8.37 -5.08
C HIS A 72 -11.85 -8.99 -3.76
N ASP A 73 -10.98 -9.99 -3.87
CA ASP A 73 -10.52 -10.81 -2.73
C ASP A 73 -9.41 -10.15 -1.90
N VAL A 74 -8.80 -9.08 -2.40
CA VAL A 74 -7.72 -8.36 -1.70
C VAL A 74 -8.06 -6.87 -1.67
N PRO A 75 -8.86 -6.42 -0.69
CA PRO A 75 -9.21 -5.01 -0.56
C PRO A 75 -8.03 -4.15 -0.08
N VAL A 76 -7.00 -4.71 0.55
CA VAL A 76 -5.89 -3.92 1.12
C VAL A 76 -4.53 -4.38 0.59
N LEU A 77 -3.76 -3.45 0.04
CA LEU A 77 -2.36 -3.61 -0.33
C LEU A 77 -1.48 -2.75 0.59
N ILE A 78 -0.51 -3.37 1.26
CA ILE A 78 0.48 -2.70 2.11
C ILE A 78 1.77 -2.54 1.32
N VAL A 79 2.25 -1.30 1.22
CA VAL A 79 3.40 -0.93 0.39
C VAL A 79 4.43 -0.18 1.22
N PRO A 80 5.67 -0.70 1.34
CA PRO A 80 6.78 0.09 1.87
C PRO A 80 7.10 1.26 0.93
N PHE A 81 7.35 2.45 1.46
CA PHE A 81 7.62 3.61 0.60
C PHE A 81 8.87 3.39 -0.27
N SER A 82 9.87 2.70 0.27
CA SER A 82 11.11 2.28 -0.38
C SER A 82 10.89 1.36 -1.58
N ARG A 83 9.71 0.75 -1.64
CA ARG A 83 9.29 -0.18 -2.70
C ARG A 83 8.23 0.41 -3.62
N CYS A 84 7.93 1.70 -3.47
CA CYS A 84 7.04 2.41 -4.36
C CYS A 84 7.81 2.77 -5.65
N ASP A 85 7.71 1.90 -6.66
CA ASP A 85 8.29 2.15 -7.99
C ASP A 85 7.38 3.13 -8.79
N PRO A 86 7.94 4.11 -9.53
CA PRO A 86 7.17 4.99 -10.42
C PRO A 86 6.26 4.27 -11.43
N GLY A 87 6.62 3.05 -11.82
CA GLY A 87 5.84 2.17 -12.70
C GLY A 87 4.73 1.37 -11.98
N MET A 88 4.61 1.48 -10.65
CA MET A 88 3.56 0.83 -9.89
C MET A 88 2.23 1.59 -10.07
N ASN A 89 1.52 1.24 -11.15
CA ASN A 89 0.17 1.76 -11.39
C ASN A 89 -0.83 1.08 -10.43
N LEU A 90 -1.46 1.83 -9.53
CA LEU A 90 -2.50 1.35 -8.59
C LEU A 90 -3.81 2.13 -8.73
N VAL A 91 -4.26 2.37 -9.97
CA VAL A 91 -5.50 3.12 -10.28
C VAL A 91 -6.76 2.54 -9.65
N GLU A 92 -6.75 1.27 -9.27
CA GLU A 92 -7.86 0.58 -8.63
C GLU A 92 -8.04 1.01 -7.16
N ALA A 93 -7.04 1.64 -6.55
CA ALA A 93 -7.12 2.13 -5.19
C ALA A 93 -8.13 3.29 -5.07
N THR A 94 -9.14 3.12 -4.23
CA THR A 94 -10.10 4.19 -3.90
C THR A 94 -9.67 4.99 -2.68
N HIS A 95 -8.77 4.44 -1.87
CA HIS A 95 -8.27 5.06 -0.66
C HIS A 95 -6.75 4.88 -0.51
N VAL A 96 -6.07 5.94 -0.10
CA VAL A 96 -4.63 5.93 0.20
C VAL A 96 -4.43 6.25 1.67
N LEU A 97 -3.71 5.37 2.39
CA LEU A 97 -3.53 5.45 3.84
C LEU A 97 -2.08 5.77 4.23
N LEU A 98 -1.92 6.99 4.75
CA LEU A 98 -0.75 7.60 5.39
C LEU A 98 -0.40 7.04 6.79
N LEU A 99 0.22 5.87 6.95
CA LEU A 99 0.38 5.31 8.32
C LEU A 99 1.37 6.09 9.19
N HIS A 100 2.35 6.75 8.59
CA HIS A 100 3.25 7.68 9.28
C HIS A 100 3.68 8.81 8.34
N PRO A 101 4.12 9.96 8.89
CA PRO A 101 4.72 11.01 8.09
C PRO A 101 6.02 10.49 7.49
N PHE A 102 6.08 10.46 6.16
CA PHE A 102 7.29 10.15 5.41
C PHE A 102 7.95 11.48 5.03
N ALA A 103 9.14 11.74 5.57
CA ALA A 103 9.99 12.82 5.06
C ALA A 103 10.65 12.30 3.79
N GLY A 104 9.94 12.41 2.66
CA GLY A 104 10.43 11.86 1.40
C GLY A 104 11.81 12.37 1.05
N LYS A 105 12.62 11.52 0.42
CA LYS A 105 13.78 12.02 -0.33
C LYS A 105 13.23 12.83 -1.49
N GLN A 106 13.61 14.11 -1.53
CA GLN A 106 13.32 15.01 -2.63
C GLN A 106 13.69 14.32 -3.94
N GLU A 107 12.74 14.20 -4.88
CA GLU A 107 13.03 13.66 -6.20
C GLU A 107 14.12 14.52 -6.84
N SER A 108 15.30 13.94 -7.08
CA SER A 108 16.34 14.59 -7.85
C SER A 108 15.81 14.78 -9.26
N ILE A 109 15.52 16.03 -9.64
CA ILE A 109 15.24 16.43 -11.00
C ILE A 109 16.37 15.88 -11.87
N VAL A 110 16.07 14.89 -12.71
CA VAL A 110 17.00 14.45 -13.75
C VAL A 110 17.08 15.62 -14.74
N ASN A 111 18.18 16.38 -14.66
CA ASN A 111 18.46 17.46 -15.58
C ASN A 111 18.51 16.90 -17.01
N LEU A 112 17.55 17.28 -17.84
CA LEU A 112 17.54 17.11 -19.29
C LEU A 112 18.57 18.07 -19.94
N GLY A 113 19.84 17.93 -19.57
CA GLY A 113 20.93 18.83 -19.99
C GLY A 113 21.96 18.22 -20.95
N GLU A 114 21.88 16.94 -21.31
CA GLU A 114 22.96 16.26 -22.05
C GLU A 114 22.47 15.40 -23.24
N TYR A 115 21.62 15.96 -24.10
CA TYR A 115 21.49 15.51 -25.48
C TYR A 115 21.55 16.73 -26.41
N GLY A 116 22.77 17.21 -26.65
CA GLY A 116 23.06 18.33 -27.53
C GLY A 116 24.56 18.56 -27.64
N GLY A 117 25.24 17.67 -28.36
CA GLY A 117 26.64 17.77 -28.77
C GLY A 117 26.89 16.90 -29.98
#